data_AF-A0A090ZI58-F1
#
_entry.id   AF-A0A090ZI58-F1
#
_cell.length_a   1.000
_cell.length_b   1.000
_cell.length_c   1.000
_cell.angle_alpha   90.00
_cell.angle_beta   90.00
_cell.angle_gamma   90.00
#
_symmetry.space_group_name_H-M   'P 1'
#
loop_
_entity.id
_entity.type
_entity.pdbx_description
1 polymer ?
#
loop_
_entity_poly.entity_id
_entity_poly.type
_entity_poly.pdbx_seq_one_letter_code
_entity_poly.pdbx_strand_id
1 'polypeptide(L)'
;MRLSEFELITIQAEVLFVHDQLGRMQSVNEPGNPEAPRFFLGCTRGGNITRYHYNLNSDTVSEIEKLIPACSNYIELAKIINVLNEEKKVENIWIGPAFMFTENLNKPIRTV
;
A
#
# COMPACT_ATOMS: atom_id res chain seq x y z
N MET A 1 12.84 0.05 -20.87
CA MET A 1 12.18 1.15 -20.14
C MET A 1 12.35 0.85 -18.66
N ARG A 2 12.86 1.79 -17.86
CA ARG A 2 13.03 1.60 -16.42
C ARG A 2 11.80 2.14 -15.71
N LEU A 3 11.16 1.31 -14.89
CA LEU A 3 10.04 1.73 -14.05
C LEU A 3 10.57 2.59 -12.90
N SER A 4 9.87 3.67 -12.60
CA SER A 4 10.08 4.50 -11.42
C SER A 4 9.65 3.76 -10.14
N GLU A 5 10.12 4.23 -8.99
CA GLU A 5 9.70 3.70 -7.68
C GLU A 5 8.16 3.77 -7.52
N PHE A 6 7.55 4.84 -8.03
CA PHE A 6 6.10 5.04 -7.99
C PHE A 6 5.34 4.05 -8.89
N GLU A 7 5.85 3.77 -10.10
CA GLU A 7 5.27 2.75 -10.98
C GLU A 7 5.39 1.35 -10.36
N LEU A 8 6.54 1.04 -9.72
CA LEU A 8 6.75 -0.23 -9.06
C LEU A 8 5.81 -0.46 -7.88
N ILE A 9 5.63 0.53 -7.00
CA ILE A 9 4.68 0.39 -5.88
C ILE A 9 3.23 0.33 -6.36
N THR A 10 2.92 0.98 -7.49
CA THR A 10 1.61 0.87 -8.15
C THR A 10 1.37 -0.56 -8.62
N ILE A 11 2.32 -1.14 -9.36
CA ILE A 11 2.24 -2.55 -9.79
C ILE A 11 2.10 -3.47 -8.58
N GLN A 12 2.87 -3.23 -7.51
CA GLN A 12 2.77 -4.04 -6.29
C GLN A 12 1.36 -3.98 -5.68
N ALA A 13 0.75 -2.80 -5.57
CA ALA A 13 -0.61 -2.66 -5.06
C ALA A 13 -1.64 -3.41 -5.94
N GLU A 14 -1.51 -3.26 -7.27
CA GLU A 14 -2.40 -3.94 -8.24
C GLU A 14 -2.24 -5.47 -8.24
N VAL A 15 -1.04 -5.98 -7.93
CA VAL A 15 -0.78 -7.43 -7.85
C VAL A 15 -1.23 -8.01 -6.52
N LEU A 16 -1.12 -7.28 -5.41
CA LEU A 16 -1.45 -7.78 -4.06
C LEU A 16 -2.95 -7.97 -3.83
N PHE A 17 -3.81 -7.23 -4.53
CA PHE A 17 -5.24 -7.22 -4.25
C PHE A 17 -6.08 -7.45 -5.51
N VAL A 18 -7.22 -8.10 -5.33
CA VAL A 18 -8.31 -8.08 -6.31
C VAL A 18 -9.08 -6.78 -6.11
N HIS A 19 -9.35 -6.07 -7.20
CA HIS A 19 -10.01 -4.77 -7.18
C HIS A 19 -11.42 -4.84 -7.78
N ASP A 20 -12.33 -4.03 -7.25
CA ASP A 20 -13.62 -3.79 -7.86
C ASP A 20 -13.52 -2.85 -9.09
N GLN A 21 -14.65 -2.60 -9.75
CA GLN A 21 -14.72 -1.71 -10.93
C GLN A 21 -14.29 -0.25 -10.65
N LEU A 22 -14.24 0.14 -9.37
CA LEU A 22 -13.83 1.48 -8.92
C LEU A 22 -12.38 1.50 -8.41
N GLY A 23 -11.64 0.38 -8.54
CA GLY A 23 -10.25 0.28 -8.07
C GLY A 23 -10.11 0.12 -6.55
N ARG A 24 -11.18 -0.28 -5.85
CA ARG A 24 -11.16 -0.55 -4.40
C ARG A 24 -10.85 -2.02 -4.13
N MET A 25 -10.12 -2.30 -3.06
CA MET A 25 -9.71 -3.67 -2.73
C MET A 25 -10.92 -4.49 -2.27
N GLN A 26 -11.08 -5.68 -2.84
CA GLN A 26 -12.08 -6.68 -2.45
C GLN A 26 -11.47 -7.80 -1.61
N SER A 27 -10.30 -8.29 -2.01
CA SER A 27 -9.61 -9.40 -1.36
C SER A 27 -8.11 -9.32 -1.62
N VAL A 28 -7.32 -10.04 -0.82
CA VAL A 28 -5.93 -10.37 -1.17
C VAL A 28 -5.96 -11.27 -2.40
N ASN A 29 -5.04 -11.05 -3.35
CA ASN A 29 -4.88 -11.84 -4.55
C ASN A 29 -4.10 -13.14 -4.27
N GLU A 30 -4.69 -13.99 -3.43
CA GLU A 30 -4.14 -15.27 -3.02
C GLU A 30 -5.21 -16.37 -3.13
N PRO A 31 -4.82 -17.66 -3.20
CA PRO A 31 -5.78 -18.76 -3.22
C PRO A 31 -6.77 -18.69 -2.06
N GLY A 32 -8.07 -18.75 -2.37
CA GLY A 32 -9.15 -18.60 -1.38
C GLY A 32 -9.61 -17.16 -1.16
N ASN A 33 -8.97 -16.17 -1.81
CA ASN A 33 -9.32 -14.74 -1.75
C ASN A 33 -9.56 -14.24 -0.32
N PRO A 34 -8.54 -14.29 0.57
CA PRO A 34 -8.67 -13.76 1.93
C PRO A 34 -9.15 -12.29 1.93
N GLU A 35 -9.82 -11.87 3.00
CA GLU A 35 -10.29 -10.49 3.14
C GLU A 35 -9.11 -9.51 3.02
N ALA A 36 -9.27 -8.47 2.19
CA ALA A 36 -8.25 -7.44 2.03
C ALA A 36 -8.16 -6.56 3.29
N PRO A 37 -6.98 -5.94 3.57
CA PRO A 37 -6.89 -4.95 4.62
C PRO A 37 -7.83 -3.76 4.33
N ARG A 38 -8.27 -3.07 5.38
CA ARG A 38 -9.13 -1.86 5.23
C ARG A 38 -8.43 -0.73 4.46
N PHE A 39 -7.11 -0.66 4.58
CA PHE A 39 -6.29 0.40 4.03
C PHE A 39 -4.89 -0.14 3.68
N PHE A 40 -4.38 0.27 2.52
CA PHE A 40 -3.01 0.04 2.08
C PHE A 40 -2.34 1.38 1.76
N LEU A 41 -1.10 1.54 2.19
CA LEU A 41 -0.26 2.70 1.92
C LEU A 41 1.12 2.25 1.43
N GLY A 42 1.47 2.64 0.21
CA GLY A 42 2.81 2.53 -0.33
C GLY A 42 3.49 3.89 -0.39
N CYS A 43 4.64 4.04 0.26
CA CYS A 43 5.41 5.29 0.27
C CYS A 43 6.69 5.15 -0.57
N THR A 44 6.93 6.09 -1.48
CA THR A 44 8.15 6.16 -2.30
C THR A 44 8.67 7.58 -2.35
N ARG A 45 9.90 7.80 -2.83
CA ARG A 45 10.41 9.17 -3.04
C ARG A 45 9.65 9.91 -4.14
N GLY A 46 8.99 9.18 -5.04
CA GLY A 46 8.16 9.72 -6.11
C GLY A 46 6.72 10.05 -5.68
N GLY A 47 6.33 9.73 -4.45
CA GLY A 47 4.97 9.96 -3.93
C GLY A 47 4.40 8.75 -3.20
N ASN A 48 3.17 8.93 -2.72
CA ASN A 48 2.42 7.93 -1.96
C ASN A 48 1.30 7.34 -2.83
N ILE A 49 1.01 6.06 -2.65
CA ILE A 49 -0.15 5.38 -3.22
C ILE A 49 -1.02 4.83 -2.11
N THR A 50 -2.33 5.00 -2.24
CA THR A 50 -3.32 4.46 -1.32
C THR A 50 -4.27 3.52 -2.04
N ARG A 51 -4.72 2.48 -1.34
CA ARG A 51 -5.87 1.66 -1.73
C ARG A 51 -6.77 1.48 -0.52
N TYR A 52 -8.06 1.44 -0.77
CA TYR A 52 -9.08 1.33 0.27
C TYR A 52 -9.95 0.12 0.00
N HIS A 53 -10.41 -0.52 1.08
CA HIS A 53 -11.35 -1.63 0.97
C HIS A 53 -12.71 -1.16 0.44
N TYR A 54 -13.40 -1.97 -0.36
CA TYR A 54 -14.67 -1.59 -1.01
C TYR A 54 -15.81 -1.21 -0.04
N ASN A 55 -15.73 -1.70 1.20
CA ASN A 55 -16.70 -1.39 2.27
C ASN A 55 -16.29 -0.23 3.19
N LEU A 56 -15.16 0.44 2.95
CA LEU A 56 -14.75 1.59 3.77
C LEU A 56 -15.61 2.81 3.41
N ASN A 57 -16.14 3.53 4.40
CA ASN A 57 -16.96 4.72 4.15
C ASN A 57 -16.15 5.81 3.44
N SER A 58 -16.80 6.52 2.51
CA SER A 58 -16.21 7.64 1.78
C SER A 58 -15.76 8.77 2.72
N ASP A 59 -16.46 8.99 3.83
CA ASP A 59 -16.08 10.03 4.80
C ASP A 59 -14.75 9.68 5.47
N THR A 60 -14.59 8.42 5.91
CA THR A 60 -13.35 7.88 6.47
C THR A 60 -12.22 7.92 5.44
N VAL A 61 -12.49 7.58 4.17
CA VAL A 61 -11.51 7.73 3.07
C VAL A 61 -11.04 9.18 2.96
N SER A 62 -11.97 10.13 2.91
CA SER A 62 -11.68 11.56 2.80
C SER A 62 -10.85 12.09 3.97
N GLU A 63 -11.10 11.62 5.19
CA GLU A 63 -10.31 11.98 6.37
C GLU A 63 -8.90 11.42 6.32
N ILE A 64 -8.73 10.17 5.88
CA ILE A 64 -7.40 9.56 5.70
C ILE A 64 -6.62 10.30 4.63
N GLU A 65 -7.22 10.66 3.49
CA GLU A 65 -6.56 11.37 2.40
C GLU A 65 -5.99 12.73 2.85
N LYS A 66 -6.68 13.45 3.75
CA LYS A 66 -6.20 14.72 4.33
C LYS A 66 -4.94 14.54 5.18
N LEU A 67 -4.71 13.34 5.72
CA LEU A 67 -3.55 13.01 6.56
C LEU A 67 -2.33 12.56 5.75
N ILE A 68 -2.48 12.34 4.43
CA ILE A 68 -1.43 11.81 3.58
C ILE A 68 -0.87 12.95 2.72
N PRO A 69 0.35 13.43 3.00
CA PRO A 69 0.95 14.49 2.21
C PRO A 69 1.30 13.99 0.80
N ALA A 70 1.11 14.86 -0.19
CA ALA A 70 1.40 14.54 -1.60
C ALA A 70 2.88 14.24 -1.87
N CYS A 71 3.79 14.97 -1.21
CA CYS A 71 5.24 14.88 -1.43
C CYS A 71 6.02 14.80 -0.11
N SER A 72 5.66 13.85 0.76
CA SER A 72 6.43 13.57 1.98
C SER A 72 6.30 12.11 2.39
N ASN A 73 7.39 11.58 2.93
CA ASN A 73 7.45 10.24 3.52
C ASN A 73 7.12 10.27 5.03
N TYR A 74 6.87 11.46 5.59
CA TYR A 74 6.38 11.59 6.96
C TYR A 74 4.88 11.36 6.98
N ILE A 75 4.48 10.21 7.52
CA ILE A 75 3.09 9.80 7.65
C ILE A 75 2.72 9.76 9.12
N GLU A 76 1.67 10.49 9.50
CA GLU A 76 1.11 10.44 10.85
C GLU A 76 0.25 9.19 11.05
N LEU A 77 0.88 8.01 11.02
CA LEU A 77 0.21 6.71 11.06
C LEU A 77 -0.77 6.57 12.23
N ALA A 78 -0.44 7.13 13.40
CA ALA A 78 -1.31 7.12 14.58
C ALA A 78 -2.66 7.83 14.32
N LYS A 79 -2.67 8.95 13.57
CA LYS A 79 -3.90 9.65 13.22
C LYS A 79 -4.74 8.84 12.25
N ILE A 80 -4.11 8.20 11.25
CA ILE A 80 -4.79 7.32 10.30
C ILE A 80 -5.44 6.13 11.03
N ILE A 81 -4.71 5.50 11.96
CA ILE A 81 -5.24 4.40 12.79
C ILE A 81 -6.43 4.87 13.63
N ASN A 82 -6.37 6.07 14.20
CA ASN A 82 -7.48 6.62 14.98
C ASN A 82 -8.74 6.80 14.12
N VAL A 83 -8.62 7.38 12.92
CA VAL A 83 -9.73 7.52 11.96
C VAL A 83 -10.32 6.15 11.60
N LEU A 84 -9.46 5.15 11.29
CA LEU A 84 -9.93 3.80 11.01
C LEU A 84 -10.68 3.16 12.19
N ASN A 85 -10.23 3.43 13.43
CA ASN A 85 -10.83 2.89 14.64
C ASN A 85 -12.23 3.43 14.94
N GLU A 86 -12.63 4.57 14.35
CA GLU A 86 -13.98 5.14 14.56
C GLU A 86 -15.08 4.23 14.01
N GLU A 87 -14.83 3.52 12.91
CA GLU A 87 -15.78 2.53 12.36
C GLU A 87 -15.58 1.13 12.93
N LYS A 88 -14.33 0.67 12.99
CA LYS A 88 -13.96 -0.68 13.42
C LYS A 88 -12.52 -0.69 13.93
N LYS A 89 -12.30 -1.31 15.08
CA LYS A 89 -10.96 -1.41 15.68
C LYS A 89 -9.98 -2.09 14.71
N VAL A 90 -8.81 -1.49 14.54
CA VAL A 90 -7.67 -2.08 13.83
C VAL A 90 -7.05 -3.14 14.74
N GLU A 91 -7.10 -4.39 14.30
CA GLU A 91 -6.57 -5.54 15.05
C GLU A 91 -5.17 -5.96 14.58
N ASN A 92 -4.85 -5.69 13.31
CA ASN A 92 -3.62 -6.12 12.67
C ASN A 92 -3.03 -4.98 11.85
N ILE A 93 -1.70 -4.86 11.88
CA ILE A 93 -0.94 -3.90 11.12
C ILE A 93 0.28 -4.61 10.56
N TRP A 94 0.49 -4.50 9.25
CA TRP A 94 1.68 -5.01 8.56
C TRP A 94 2.47 -3.85 8.00
N ILE A 95 3.75 -3.74 8.38
CA ILE A 95 4.65 -2.68 7.94
C ILE A 95 5.97 -3.32 7.56
N GLY A 96 6.53 -2.89 6.44
CA GLY A 96 7.86 -3.32 6.01
C GLY A 96 8.40 -2.44 4.89
N PRO A 97 9.73 -2.46 4.69
CA PRO A 97 10.33 -1.84 3.52
C PRO A 97 9.88 -2.56 2.23
N ALA A 98 9.68 -1.78 1.16
CA ALA A 98 9.56 -2.31 -0.20
C ALA A 98 10.94 -2.25 -0.87
N PHE A 99 11.57 -3.42 -1.06
CA PHE A 99 12.89 -3.50 -1.69
C PHE A 99 12.77 -3.53 -3.22
N MET A 100 13.69 -2.84 -3.89
CA MET A 100 13.89 -2.92 -5.33
C MET A 100 15.33 -3.37 -5.59
N PHE A 101 15.50 -4.39 -6.44
CA PHE A 101 16.82 -4.77 -6.92
C PHE A 101 17.32 -3.76 -7.95
N THR A 102 18.57 -3.35 -7.82
CA THR A 102 19.23 -2.55 -8.85
C THR A 102 19.59 -3.44 -10.04
N GLU A 103 19.56 -2.89 -11.26
CA GLU A 103 19.90 -3.66 -12.47
C GLU A 103 21.36 -4.16 -12.46
N ASN A 104 22.24 -3.48 -11.72
CA ASN A 104 23.65 -3.85 -11.55
C ASN A 104 23.83 -4.77 -10.33
N LEU A 105 23.27 -5.98 -10.41
CA LEU A 105 23.65 -7.03 -9.48
C LEU A 105 25.08 -7.47 -9.85
N ASN A 106 26.06 -7.12 -9.02
CA ASN A 106 27.39 -7.75 -9.12
C ASN A 106 27.18 -9.26 -9.02
N LYS A 107 27.53 -9.99 -10.09
CA LYS A 107 27.48 -11.46 -10.06
C LYS A 107 28.34 -11.90 -8.88
N PRO A 108 27.78 -12.62 -7.89
CA PRO A 108 28.59 -13.13 -6.80
C PRO A 108 29.69 -13.98 -7.42
N ILE A 109 30.95 -13.66 -7.11
CA ILE A 109 32.07 -14.53 -7.45
C ILE A 109 31.85 -15.78 -6.61
N ARG A 110 31.42 -16.87 -7.24
CA ARG A 110 31.39 -18.17 -6.58
C ARG A 110 32.84 -18.54 -6.28
N THR A 111 33.26 -18.39 -5.03
CA THR A 111 34.49 -19.00 -4.56
C THR A 111 34.23 -20.50 -4.51
N VAL A 112 34.91 -21.25 -5.39
CA VAL A 112 35.02 -22.71 -5.33
C VAL A 112 36.02 -23.13 -4.28
#